data_AF-A0A2E5I6J7-F1
#
_entry.id   AF-A0A2E5I6J7-F1
#
_cell.length_a   1.000
_cell.length_b   1.000
_cell.length_c   1.000
_cell.angle_alpha   90.00
_cell.angle_beta   90.00
_cell.angle_gamma   90.00
#
_symmetry.space_group_name_H-M   'P 1'
#
loop_
_entity.id
_entity.type
_entity.pdbx_description
1 polymer ?
#
loop_
_entity_poly.entity_id
_entity_poly.type
_entity_poly.pdbx_seq_one_letter_code
_entity_poly.pdbx_strand_id
1 'polypeptide(L)' 'MIRESDGEGELKDIYDQNMESWGGVDNILKIHSLSPESLRGHIALYKAVMYGKSPIPRPEREMIAVVVSAVNDCHY' A
#
# COMPACT_ATOMS: atom_id res chain seq x y z
N MET A 1 6.12 7.84 11.20
CA MET A 1 4.87 7.68 10.45
C MET A 1 3.78 8.37 11.24
N ILE A 2 2.93 9.18 10.57
CA ILE A 2 1.76 9.82 11.21
C ILE A 2 0.71 8.73 11.45
N ARG A 3 0.12 8.70 12.65
CA ARG A 3 -0.94 7.74 12.99
C ARG A 3 -2.25 8.16 12.32
N GLU A 4 -3.14 7.21 12.13
CA GLU A 4 -4.46 7.42 11.53
C GLU A 4 -5.28 8.47 12.28
N SER A 5 -5.17 8.52 13.62
CA SER A 5 -5.84 9.51 14.47
C SER A 5 -5.28 10.93 14.34
N ASP A 6 -4.04 11.07 13.88
CA ASP A 6 -3.29 12.33 13.84
C ASP A 6 -3.17 12.86 12.40
N GLY A 7 -3.68 12.12 11.41
CA GLY A 7 -3.71 12.53 10.02
C GLY A 7 -4.71 13.67 9.82
N GLU A 8 -4.30 14.70 9.08
CA GLU A 8 -5.13 15.87 8.79
C GLU A 8 -5.19 16.13 7.28
N GLY A 9 -6.21 16.89 6.85
CA GLY A 9 -6.40 17.29 5.46
C GLY A 9 -6.35 16.11 4.49
N GLU A 10 -5.59 16.26 3.40
CA GLU A 10 -5.50 15.26 2.34
C GLU A 10 -4.98 13.89 2.84
N LEU A 11 -4.08 13.87 3.83
CA LEU A 11 -3.58 12.62 4.38
C LEU A 11 -4.71 11.82 5.05
N LYS A 12 -5.57 12.51 5.80
CA LYS A 12 -6.74 11.90 6.44
C LYS A 12 -7.67 11.26 5.41
N ASP A 13 -7.98 12.00 4.35
CA ASP A 13 -8.88 11.51 3.30
C ASP A 13 -8.34 10.24 2.64
N ILE A 14 -7.03 10.19 2.38
CA ILE A 14 -6.39 9.01 1.80
C ILE A 14 -6.40 7.83 2.80
N TYR A 15 -6.16 8.08 4.08
CA TYR A 15 -6.20 7.04 5.12
C TYR A 15 -7.61 6.47 5.29
N ASP A 16 -8.63 7.30 5.36
CA ASP A 16 -10.02 6.87 5.49
C ASP A 16 -10.45 5.98 4.30
N GLN A 17 -9.96 6.26 3.08
CA GLN A 17 -10.25 5.47 1.88
C GLN A 17 -9.48 4.13 1.78
N ASN A 18 -8.40 3.98 2.53
CA ASN A 18 -7.54 2.78 2.49
C ASN A 18 -7.42 2.15 3.88
N MET A 19 -8.44 2.36 4.72
CA MET A 19 -8.56 1.70 6.02
C MET A 19 -8.98 0.25 5.83
N GLU A 20 -8.22 -0.65 6.44
CA GLU A 20 -8.48 -2.08 6.39
C GLU A 20 -9.62 -2.48 7.34
N SER A 21 -10.15 -3.70 7.15
CA SER A 21 -11.26 -4.21 7.97
C SER A 21 -10.96 -4.30 9.47
N TRP A 22 -9.67 -4.37 9.84
CA TRP A 22 -9.22 -4.35 11.24
C TRP A 22 -9.14 -2.94 11.84
N GLY A 23 -9.39 -1.89 11.04
CA GLY A 23 -9.50 -0.50 11.51
C GLY A 23 -8.21 0.32 11.44
N GLY A 24 -7.21 -0.11 10.67
CA GLY A 24 -5.99 0.68 10.47
C GLY A 24 -5.47 0.61 9.05
N VAL A 25 -4.40 1.36 8.81
CA VAL A 25 -3.75 1.49 7.51
C VAL A 25 -2.42 0.74 7.54
N ASP A 26 -2.13 -0.02 6.48
CA ASP A 26 -0.88 -0.77 6.37
C ASP A 26 0.34 0.14 6.50
N ASN A 27 1.38 -0.33 7.21
CA ASN A 27 2.57 0.49 7.46
C ASN A 27 3.29 0.89 6.16
N ILE A 28 3.20 0.09 5.10
CA ILE A 28 3.74 0.41 3.77
C ILE A 28 3.08 1.66 3.15
N LEU A 29 1.82 1.96 3.51
CA LEU A 29 1.16 3.20 3.12
C LEU A 29 1.54 4.31 4.12
N LYS A 30 1.61 4.00 5.42
CA LYS A 30 1.93 5.00 6.45
C LYS A 30 3.35 5.56 6.35
N ILE A 31 4.29 4.85 5.75
CA ILE A 31 5.65 5.36 5.53
C ILE A 31 5.65 6.60 4.61
N HIS A 32 4.65 6.73 3.74
CA HIS A 32 4.43 7.90 2.89
C HIS A 32 3.67 9.05 3.58
N SER A 33 3.38 8.97 4.89
CA SER A 33 2.60 9.98 5.64
C SER A 33 3.07 11.42 5.45
N LEU A 34 4.38 11.64 5.30
CA LEU A 34 4.96 12.98 5.14
C LEU A 34 4.83 13.54 3.70
N SER A 35 4.39 12.72 2.74
CA SER A 35 4.18 13.10 1.35
C SER A 35 2.92 12.42 0.79
N PRO A 36 1.75 13.07 0.91
CA PRO A 36 0.49 12.58 0.34
C PRO A 36 0.59 12.29 -1.17
N GLU A 37 1.40 13.06 -1.91
CA GLU A 37 1.66 12.82 -3.33
C GLU A 37 2.34 11.47 -3.56
N SER A 38 3.41 11.17 -2.80
CA SER A 38 4.09 9.88 -2.85
C SER A 38 3.15 8.72 -2.48
N LEU A 39 2.31 8.91 -1.47
CA LEU A 39 1.30 7.94 -1.07
C LEU A 39 0.31 7.64 -2.20
N ARG A 40 -0.22 8.66 -2.88
CA ARG A 40 -1.10 8.47 -4.04
C ARG A 40 -0.41 7.71 -5.16
N GLY A 41 0.84 8.05 -5.45
CA GLY A 41 1.65 7.34 -6.44
C GLY A 41 1.81 5.86 -6.11
N HIS A 42 2.11 5.54 -4.84
CA HIS A 42 2.20 4.16 -4.37
C HIS A 42 0.88 3.40 -4.59
N ILE A 43 -0.23 3.95 -4.08
CA ILE A 43 -1.55 3.30 -4.17
C ILE A 43 -1.95 3.07 -5.63
N ALA A 44 -1.73 4.05 -6.50
CA ALA A 44 -2.06 3.95 -7.91
C ALA A 44 -1.29 2.81 -8.59
N LEU A 45 0.04 2.76 -8.38
CA LEU A 45 0.88 1.71 -8.93
C LEU A 45 0.47 0.33 -8.39
N TYR A 46 0.34 0.20 -7.07
CA TYR A 46 -0.01 -1.05 -6.40
C TYR A 46 -1.36 -1.60 -6.89
N LYS A 47 -2.41 -0.76 -6.94
CA LYS A 47 -3.73 -1.17 -7.44
C LYS A 47 -3.67 -1.58 -8.92
N ALA A 48 -2.95 -0.83 -9.75
CA ALA A 48 -2.79 -1.16 -11.16
C ALA A 48 -2.10 -2.52 -11.36
N VAL A 49 -1.02 -2.78 -10.62
CA VAL A 49 -0.21 -4.00 -10.77
C VAL A 49 -0.87 -5.21 -10.12
N MET A 50 -1.45 -5.09 -8.93
CA MET A 50 -1.97 -6.25 -8.17
C MET A 50 -3.43 -6.57 -8.46
N TYR A 51 -4.25 -5.55 -8.71
CA TYR A 51 -5.70 -5.69 -8.88
C TYR A 51 -6.20 -5.36 -10.28
N GLY A 52 -5.38 -4.67 -11.09
CA GLY A 52 -5.72 -4.35 -12.48
C GLY A 52 -5.86 -5.59 -13.38
N LYS A 53 -6.55 -5.41 -14.51
CA LYS A 53 -6.70 -6.43 -15.54
C LYS A 53 -5.32 -6.87 -16.03
N SER A 54 -5.01 -8.15 -15.92
CA SER A 54 -3.80 -8.74 -16.51
C SER A 54 -4.00 -10.24 -16.76
N PRO A 55 -3.23 -10.83 -17.69
CA PRO A 55 -3.28 -12.26 -17.98
C PRO A 55 -2.74 -13.13 -16.84
N ILE A 56 -2.05 -12.54 -15.86
CA ILE A 56 -1.52 -13.22 -14.68
C ILE A 56 -2.54 -13.11 -13.55
N PRO A 57 -3.10 -14.21 -13.03
CA PRO A 57 -3.98 -14.20 -11.86
C PRO A 57 -3.33 -13.56 -10.63
N ARG A 58 -4.13 -12.96 -9.76
CA ARG A 58 -3.61 -12.30 -8.55
C ARG A 58 -2.73 -13.21 -7.69
N PRO A 59 -3.09 -14.48 -7.38
CA PRO A 59 -2.23 -15.35 -6.58
C PRO A 59 -0.82 -15.55 -7.18
N GLU A 60 -0.70 -15.59 -8.51
CA GLU A 60 0.61 -15.71 -9.18
C GLU A 60 1.42 -14.42 -9.06
N ARG A 61 0.77 -13.25 -9.06
CA ARG A 61 1.45 -11.96 -8.78
C ARG A 61 1.99 -11.92 -7.35
N GLU A 62 1.21 -12.41 -6.39
CA GLU A 62 1.65 -12.53 -4.99
C GLU A 62 2.83 -13.52 -4.86
N MET A 63 2.81 -14.65 -5.59
CA MET A 63 3.95 -15.57 -5.64
C MET A 63 5.23 -14.89 -6.13
N ILE A 64 5.14 -14.06 -7.18
CA ILE A 64 6.28 -13.27 -7.67
C ILE A 64 6.75 -12.31 -6.57
N ALA A 65 5.84 -11.59 -5.92
CA ALA A 65 6.17 -10.65 -4.84
C ALA A 65 6.90 -11.34 -3.68
N VAL A 66 6.44 -12.53 -3.25
CA VAL A 66 7.07 -13.32 -2.18
C VAL A 66 8.47 -13.78 -2.58
N VAL A 67 8.66 -14.31 -3.79
CA VAL A 67 9.98 -14.76 -4.28
C VAL A 67 10.96 -13.59 -4.35
N VAL A 68 10.54 -12.45 -4.91
CA VAL A 68 11.39 -11.25 -5.00
C VAL A 68 11.75 -10.72 -3.61
N SER A 69 10.81 -10.74 -2.67
CA SER A 69 11.05 -10.30 -1.29
C SER A 69 12.05 -11.21 -0.57
N ALA A 70 11.90 -12.53 -0.71
CA ALA A 70 12.83 -13.51 -0.13
C ALA A 70 14.24 -13.39 -0.72
N VAL A 71 14.37 -13.17 -2.03
CA VAL A 71 15.68 -12.97 -2.69
C VAL A 71 16.37 -11.70 -2.19
N ASN A 72 15.60 -10.66 -1.84
CA ASN A 72 16.11 -9.38 -1.36
C ASN A 72 16.20 -9.27 0.17
N ASP A 73 15.93 -10.36 0.91
CA ASP A 73 15.86 -10.35 2.38
C ASP A 73 14.93 -9.26 2.93
N CYS A 74 13.82 -9.01 2.23
CA CYS A 74 12.82 -8.03 2.62
C CYS A 74 11.87 -8.64 3.65
N HIS A 75 12.02 -8.23 4.92
CA HIS A 75 11.30 -8.82 6.05
C HIS A 75 9.83 -8.38 6.21
N TYR A 76 9.52 -7.15 5.79
CA TYR A 76 8.18 -6.57 5.92
C TYR A 76 7.12 -7.39 5.19
#